data_AF-A0A1W9VYG0-F1
#
_entry.id   AF-A0A1W9VYG0-F1
#
_cell.length_a   1.000
_cell.length_b   1.000
_cell.length_c   1.000
_cell.angle_alpha   90.00
_cell.angle_beta   90.00
_cell.angle_gamma   90.00
#
_symmetry.space_group_name_H-M   'P 1'
#
loop_
_entity.id
_entity.type
_entity.pdbx_description
1 polymer ?
#
loop_
_entity_poly.entity_id
_entity_poly.type
_entity_poly.pdbx_seq_one_letter_code
_entity_poly.pdbx_strand_id
1 'polypeptide(L)' 'MITIIGMLTAGVLGGAIIVEQVFNLPGIGTLLINAVTTRDIPLVQAIITYIASVVVIINFLIDILYRVIDPRISI' A
#
# COMPACT_ATOMS: atom_id res chain seq x y z
N MET A 1 0.36 -13.37 -14.81
CA MET A 1 -0.60 -12.25 -14.87
C MET A 1 -0.50 -11.35 -13.63
N ILE A 2 -0.43 -11.92 -12.42
CA ILE A 2 -0.32 -11.15 -11.15
C ILE A 2 0.90 -10.21 -11.12
N THR A 3 2.07 -10.62 -11.62
CA THR A 3 3.28 -9.78 -11.65
C THR A 3 3.13 -8.52 -12.54
N ILE A 4 2.43 -8.65 -13.66
CA ILE A 4 2.19 -7.53 -14.60
C ILE A 4 1.21 -6.53 -14.00
N ILE A 5 0.14 -7.02 -13.36
CA ILE A 5 -0.83 -6.18 -12.65
C ILE A 5 -0.17 -5.46 -11.47
N GLY A 6 0.73 -6.11 -10.74
CA GLY A 6 1.51 -5.49 -9.66
C GLY A 6 2.40 -4.36 -10.17
N MET A 7 3.09 -4.56 -11.29
CA MET A 7 3.95 -3.54 -11.92
C MET A 7 3.14 -2.34 -12.44
N LEU A 8 1.98 -2.58 -13.07
CA LEU A 8 1.09 -1.51 -13.54
C LEU A 8 0.52 -0.70 -12.37
N THR A 9 0.08 -1.38 -11.31
CA THR A 9 -0.45 -0.73 -10.11
C THR A 9 0.62 0.10 -9.40
N ALA A 10 1.85 -0.40 -9.30
CA ALA A 10 2.97 0.35 -8.74
C ALA A 10 3.31 1.60 -9.57
N GLY A 11 3.23 1.52 -10.90
CA GLY A 11 3.42 2.66 -11.79
C GLY A 11 2.34 3.74 -11.63
N VAL A 12 1.07 3.34 -11.53
CA VAL A 12 -0.05 4.27 -11.33
C VAL A 12 0.02 4.94 -9.95
N LEU A 13 0.34 4.18 -8.90
CA LEU A 13 0.57 4.74 -7.56
C LEU A 13 1.74 5.74 -7.54
N GLY A 14 2.87 5.41 -8.17
CA GLY A 14 4.00 6.33 -8.29
C GLY A 14 3.63 7.63 -9.03
N GLY A 15 2.86 7.53 -10.11
CA GLY A 15 2.32 8.69 -10.82
C GLY A 15 1.38 9.54 -9.97
N ALA A 16 0.52 8.91 -9.16
CA ALA A 16 -0.39 9.60 -8.25
C ALA A 16 0.38 10.41 -7.19
N ILE A 17 1.47 9.87 -6.63
CA ILE A 17 2.34 10.57 -5.67
C ILE A 17 2.95 11.85 -6.28
N ILE A 18 3.41 11.78 -7.53
CA ILE A 18 3.96 12.95 -8.24
C ILE A 18 2.88 14.00 -8.46
N VAL A 19 1.67 13.59 -8.84
CA VAL A 19 0.53 14.50 -9.00
C VAL A 19 0.16 15.16 -7.66
N GLU A 20 0.15 14.40 -6.56
CA GLU A 20 -0.11 14.94 -5.22
C GLU A 20 0.93 16.01 -4.83
N GLN A 21 2.21 15.78 -5.12
CA GLN A 21 3.30 16.73 -4.87
C GLN A 21 3.20 18.00 -5.73
N VAL A 22 2.94 17.85 -7.04
CA VAL A 22 2.89 18.98 -7.98
C VAL A 22 1.70 19.89 -7.71
N PHE A 23 0.56 19.32 -7.32
CA PHE A 23 -0.67 20.08 -7.03
C PHE A 23 -0.86 20.40 -5.55
N ASN A 24 0.11 20.09 -4.68
CA ASN A 24 0.06 20.33 -3.24
C ASN A 24 -1.19 19.73 -2.57
N LEU A 25 -1.70 18.61 -3.11
CA LEU A 25 -2.88 17.91 -2.59
C LEU A 25 -2.47 17.10 -1.35
N PRO A 26 -3.25 17.16 -0.24
CA PRO A 26 -2.95 16.39 0.97
C PRO A 26 -3.30 14.91 0.74
N GLY A 27 -2.34 14.16 0.19
CA GLY A 27 -2.46 12.73 -0.07
C GLY A 27 -1.59 11.87 0.86
N ILE A 28 -1.82 10.56 0.85
CA ILE A 28 -1.07 9.60 1.69
C ILE A 28 0.39 9.53 1.22
N GLY A 29 0.66 9.71 -0.07
CA GLY A 29 2.00 9.70 -0.65
C GLY A 29 2.82 10.93 -0.26
N THR A 30 2.21 12.11 -0.35
CA THR A 30 2.79 13.39 0.10
C THR A 30 3.07 13.39 1.59
N LEU A 31 2.16 12.86 2.41
CA LEU A 31 2.33 12.74 3.86
C LEU A 31 3.50 11.83 4.23
N LEU A 32 3.69 10.72 3.50
CA LEU A 32 4.85 9.83 3.66
C LEU A 32 6.16 10.55 3.34
N ILE A 33 6.23 11.24 2.20
CA ILE A 33 7.44 11.96 1.78
C ILE A 33 7.78 13.05 2.79
N ASN A 34 6.79 13.86 3.20
CA ASN A 34 7.00 14.90 4.19
C ASN A 34 7.44 14.33 5.55
N ALA A 35 6.86 13.21 6.01
CA ALA A 35 7.29 12.57 7.25
C ALA A 35 8.75 12.09 7.20
N VAL A 36 9.20 11.56 6.05
CA VAL A 36 10.59 11.15 5.82
C VAL A 36 11.52 12.36 5.73
N THR A 37 11.11 13.42 5.04
CA THR A 37 11.90 14.66 4.87
C THR A 37 12.05 15.43 6.17
N THR A 38 11.00 15.53 6.99
CA THR A 38 11.03 16.21 8.31
C THR A 38 11.75 15.36 9.38
N ARG A 39 12.15 14.12 9.04
CA ARG A 39 12.69 13.13 9.99
C ARG A 39 11.78 12.91 11.20
N ASP A 40 10.48 13.05 11.02
CA ASP A 40 9.49 12.73 12.04
C ASP A 40 9.35 11.21 12.12
N ILE A 41 10.35 10.58 12.75
CA ILE A 41 10.42 9.12 12.98
C ILE A 41 9.10 8.57 13.56
N PRO A 42 8.40 9.24 14.50
CA PRO A 42 7.11 8.75 14.99
C PRO A 42 6.02 8.72 13.91
N LEU A 43 6.00 9.70 13.00
CA LEU A 43 5.00 9.80 11.94
C LEU A 43 5.25 8.76 10.84
N VAL A 44 6.50 8.59 10.43
CA VAL A 44 6.90 7.53 9.48
C VAL A 44 6.54 6.16 10.05
N GLN A 45 6.87 5.91 11.33
CA GLN A 45 6.55 4.65 11.98
C GLN A 45 5.03 4.41 12.05
N ALA A 46 4.23 5.42 12.38
CA ALA A 46 2.77 5.32 12.40
C ALA A 46 2.20 4.96 11.01
N ILE A 47 2.71 5.61 9.95
CA ILE A 47 2.24 5.33 8.58
C ILE A 47 2.66 3.93 8.13
N ILE A 48 3.89 3.51 8.42
CA ILE A 48 4.35 2.16 8.09
C ILE A 48 3.54 1.10 8.84
N THR A 49 3.29 1.28 10.14
CA THR A 49 2.44 0.37 10.92
C THR A 49 1.00 0.33 10.39
N TYR A 50 0.44 1.47 9.98
CA TYR A 50 -0.87 1.53 9.35
C TYR A 50 -0.92 0.75 8.03
N ILE A 51 0.03 0.99 7.13
CA ILE A 51 0.12 0.26 5.85
C ILE A 51 0.32 -1.23 6.10
N ALA A 52 1.21 -1.61 7.03
CA ALA A 52 1.46 -3.00 7.36
C ALA A 52 0.21 -3.70 7.91
N SER A 53 -0.55 -3.05 8.79
CA SER A 53 -1.79 -3.61 9.33
C SER A 53 -2.88 -3.73 8.26
N VAL A 54 -3.02 -2.75 7.37
CA VAL A 54 -3.93 -2.85 6.21
C VAL A 54 -3.54 -4.01 5.30
N VAL A 55 -2.25 -4.17 4.99
CA VAL A 55 -1.75 -5.27 4.16
C VAL A 55 -1.99 -6.62 4.83
N VAL A 56 -1.78 -6.74 6.15
CA VAL A 56 -2.09 -7.97 6.89
C VAL A 56 -3.58 -8.28 6.84
N ILE A 57 -4.45 -7.29 7.01
CA ILE A 57 -5.91 -7.47 6.92
C ILE A 57 -6.32 -7.91 5.52
N ILE A 58 -5.77 -7.28 4.47
CA ILE A 58 -6.04 -7.65 3.08
C ILE A 58 -5.55 -9.07 2.79
N ASN A 59 -4.33 -9.43 3.22
CA ASN A 59 -3.83 -10.80 3.06
C ASN A 59 -4.71 -11.81 3.81
N PHE A 60 -5.13 -11.50 5.03
CA PHE A 60 -6.03 -12.36 5.80
C PHE A 60 -7.40 -12.54 5.12
N LEU A 61 -7.95 -11.45 4.55
CA LEU A 61 -9.18 -11.48 3.74
C LEU A 61 -8.99 -12.34 2.49
N ILE A 62 -7.85 -12.18 1.82
CA ILE A 62 -7.48 -12.96 0.63
C ILE A 62 -7.35 -14.44 0.98
N ASP A 63 -6.68 -14.79 2.09
CA ASP A 63 -6.53 -16.16 2.57
C ASP A 63 -7.89 -16.79 2.90
N ILE A 64 -8.79 -16.04 3.54
CA ILE A 64 -10.18 -16.49 3.79
C ILE A 64 -10.93 -16.68 2.49
N LEU A 65 -10.83 -15.73 1.57
CA LEU A 65 -11.52 -15.78 0.29
C LEU A 65 -11.02 -16.95 -0.56
N TYR A 66 -9.71 -17.21 -0.58
CA TYR A 66 -9.12 -18.39 -1.20
C TYR A 66 -9.60 -19.68 -0.53
N ARG A 67 -9.70 -19.73 0.80
CA ARG A 67 -10.23 -20.89 1.53
C ARG A 67 -11.69 -21.19 1.18
N VAL A 68 -12.50 -20.16 0.93
CA VAL A 68 -13.93 -20.30 0.58
C VAL A 68 -14.13 -20.61 -0.90
N ILE A 69 -13.36 -19.99 -1.79
CA ILE A 69 -13.49 -20.17 -3.24
C ILE A 69 -12.80 -21.44 -3.73
N ASP A 70 -11.69 -21.86 -3.11
CA ASP A 70 -10.86 -22.94 -3.63
C ASP A 70 -10.52 -24.00 -2.54
N PRO A 71 -11.43 -24.96 -2.25
CA PRO A 71 -11.16 -26.08 -1.35
C PRO A 71 -10.16 -27.12 -1.92
N ARG A 72 -9.45 -26.81 -3.02
CA ARG A 72 -8.49 -27.72 -3.67
C ARG A 72 -7.02 -27.34 -3.54
N ILE A 73 -6.69 -26.14 -3.05
CA ILE A 73 -5.27 -25.78 -2.78
C ILE A 73 -4.91 -26.28 -1.39
N SER A 74 -4.85 -27.61 -1.27
CA SER A 74 -4.18 -28.27 -0.17
C SER A 74 -2.69 -28.32 -0.48
N ILE A 75 -1.93 -27.50 0.26
CA ILE A 75 -0.47 -27.59 0.49
C ILE A 75 0.40 -26.96 -0.59
#